data_AF-A0A9D6K6J8-F1
#
_entry.id   AF-A0A9D6K6J8-F1
#
_cell.length_a   1.000
_cell.length_b   1.000
_cell.length_c   1.000
_cell.angle_alpha   90.00
_cell.angle_beta   90.00
_cell.angle_gamma   90.00
#
_symmetry.space_group_name_H-M   'P 1'
#
loop_
_entity.id
_entity.type
_entity.pdbx_description
1 polymer ?
#
loop_
_entity_poly.entity_id
_entity_poly.type
_entity_poly.pdbx_seq_one_letter_code
_entity_poly.pdbx_strand_id
1 'polypeptide(L)'
;MGNIETIERLSKKYAMSPEEFIKLGSTLAMKEKKRNLQIERIEILARHEVNTVEELESKIKEGAISEHPAWEDLIELKNIEAEIREIESDIRTLQAA
;
A
#
# COMPACT_ATOMS: atom_id res chain seq x y z
N MET A 1 0.80 31.00 -11.20
CA MET A 1 0.79 30.61 -9.78
C MET A 1 1.62 29.36 -9.65
N GLY A 2 2.62 29.39 -8.77
CA GLY A 2 3.44 28.21 -8.49
C GLY A 2 2.69 27.20 -7.63
N ASN A 3 3.12 25.93 -7.65
CA ASN A 3 2.58 24.90 -6.77
C ASN A 3 2.75 25.29 -5.28
N ILE A 4 3.83 25.98 -4.93
CA ILE A 4 4.12 26.45 -3.57
C ILE A 4 3.11 27.50 -3.09
N GLU A 5 2.84 28.54 -3.88
CA GLU A 5 1.83 29.57 -3.56
C GLU A 5 0.43 28.95 -3.37
N THR A 6 0.14 27.90 -4.14
CA THR A 6 -1.12 27.17 -4.02
C THR A 6 -1.19 26.40 -2.69
N ILE A 7 -0.11 25.72 -2.29
CA ILE A 7 -0.02 25.02 -1.00
C ILE A 7 -0.17 26.01 0.16
N GLU A 8 0.51 27.17 0.13
CA GLU A 8 0.40 28.19 1.18
C GLU A 8 -1.02 28.75 1.32
N ARG A 9 -1.72 28.96 0.20
CA ARG A 9 -3.10 29.43 0.21
C ARG A 9 -4.04 28.35 0.77
N LEU A 10 -3.83 27.09 0.38
CA LEU A 10 -4.64 25.96 0.86
C LEU A 10 -4.40 25.70 2.35
N SER A 11 -3.15 25.69 2.82
CA SER A 11 -2.84 25.47 4.23
C SER A 11 -3.50 26.52 5.12
N LYS A 12 -3.43 27.81 4.74
CA LYS A 12 -4.14 28.90 5.42
C LYS A 12 -5.66 28.69 5.45
N LYS A 13 -6.26 28.24 4.34
CA LYS A 13 -7.71 27.94 4.26
C LYS A 13 -8.14 26.89 5.31
N TYR A 14 -7.26 25.95 5.63
CA TYR A 14 -7.53 24.89 6.62
C TYR A 14 -6.90 25.17 7.99
N ALA A 15 -6.42 26.39 8.24
CA ALA A 15 -5.77 26.78 9.50
C ALA A 15 -4.57 25.89 9.89
N MET A 16 -3.75 25.51 8.90
CA MET A 16 -2.53 24.71 9.06
C MET A 16 -1.31 25.45 8.50
N SER A 17 -0.11 25.11 8.98
CA SER A 17 1.13 25.49 8.31
C SER A 17 1.26 24.74 6.96
N PRO A 18 2.02 25.27 5.98
CA PRO A 18 2.33 24.52 4.76
C PRO A 18 2.95 23.15 5.05
N GLU A 19 3.81 23.05 6.06
CA GLU A 19 4.48 21.80 6.46
C GLU A 19 3.48 20.79 7.03
N GLU A 20 2.59 21.21 7.93
CA GLU A 20 1.53 20.36 8.48
C GLU A 20 0.58 19.88 7.38
N PHE A 21 0.23 20.77 6.45
CA PHE A 21 -0.66 20.45 5.33
C PHE A 21 -0.03 19.42 4.38
N ILE A 22 1.25 19.58 4.06
CA ILE A 22 2.01 18.61 3.27
C ILE A 22 2.13 17.28 4.02
N LYS A 23 2.49 17.31 5.31
CA LYS A 23 2.59 16.10 6.15
C LYS A 23 1.27 15.32 6.19
N LEU A 24 0.15 16.02 6.37
CA LEU A 24 -1.19 15.41 6.35
C LEU A 24 -1.51 14.81 4.97
N GLY A 25 -1.30 15.59 3.91
CA GLY A 25 -1.56 15.16 2.53
C GLY A 25 -0.75 13.92 2.14
N SER A 26 0.55 13.92 2.44
CA SER A 26 1.45 12.78 2.20
C SER A 26 1.01 11.55 3.00
N THR A 27 0.64 11.73 4.28
CA THR A 27 0.14 10.63 5.12
C THR A 27 -1.14 10.02 4.56
N LEU A 28 -2.09 10.86 4.11
CA LEU A 28 -3.35 10.39 3.53
C LEU A 28 -3.13 9.66 2.20
N ALA A 29 -2.26 10.19 1.33
CA ALA A 29 -1.91 9.54 0.06
C ALA A 29 -1.27 8.15 0.28
N MET A 30 -0.33 8.04 1.23
CA MET A 30 0.29 6.76 1.58
C MET A 30 -0.72 5.76 2.15
N LYS A 31 -1.65 6.21 3.01
CA LYS A 31 -2.73 5.35 3.54
C LYS A 31 -3.65 4.82 2.45
N GLU A 32 -4.00 5.67 1.47
CA GLU A 32 -4.83 5.24 0.34
C GLU A 32 -4.10 4.23 -0.55
N LYS A 33 -2.80 4.46 -0.83
CA LYS A 33 -1.99 3.50 -1.56
C LYS A 33 -1.93 2.14 -0.86
N LYS A 34 -1.66 2.13 0.46
CA LYS A 34 -1.70 0.91 1.28
C LYS A 34 -3.06 0.21 1.19
N ARG A 35 -4.16 0.96 1.24
CA ARG A 35 -5.52 0.40 1.14
C ARG A 35 -5.75 -0.31 -0.20
N ASN A 36 -5.30 0.28 -1.31
CA ASN A 36 -5.42 -0.34 -2.63
C ASN A 36 -4.60 -1.63 -2.73
N LEU A 37 -3.37 -1.63 -2.24
CA LEU A 37 -2.52 -2.83 -2.15
C LEU A 37 -3.17 -3.93 -1.30
N GLN A 38 -3.85 -3.56 -0.20
CA GLN A 38 -4.58 -4.54 0.62
C GLN A 38 -5.78 -5.16 -0.12
N ILE A 39 -6.48 -4.37 -0.94
CA ILE A 39 -7.59 -4.88 -1.77
C ILE A 39 -7.04 -5.85 -2.81
N GLU A 40 -5.98 -5.46 -3.53
CA GLU A 40 -5.32 -6.32 -4.52
C GLU A 40 -4.84 -7.64 -3.90
N ARG A 41 -4.23 -7.58 -2.71
CA ARG A 41 -3.85 -8.78 -1.95
C ARG A 41 -5.04 -9.70 -1.70
N ILE A 42 -6.19 -9.15 -1.30
CA ILE A 42 -7.41 -9.94 -1.05
C ILE A 42 -7.94 -10.55 -2.35
N GLU A 43 -7.94 -9.80 -3.44
CA GLU A 43 -8.40 -10.27 -4.75
C GLU A 43 -7.55 -11.43 -5.28
N ILE A 44 -6.22 -11.33 -5.16
CA ILE A 44 -5.31 -12.42 -5.57
C ILE A 44 -5.53 -13.67 -4.70
N LEU A 45 -5.61 -13.52 -3.38
CA LEU A 45 -5.85 -14.66 -2.47
C LEU A 45 -7.22 -15.31 -2.73
N ALA A 46 -8.26 -14.51 -2.97
CA ALA A 46 -9.59 -15.00 -3.28
C ALA A 46 -9.63 -15.79 -4.61
N ARG A 47 -8.87 -15.37 -5.63
CA ARG A 47 -8.75 -16.08 -6.92
C ARG A 47 -8.28 -17.54 -6.75
N HIS A 48 -7.46 -17.80 -5.73
CA HIS A 48 -6.89 -19.11 -5.42
C HIS A 48 -7.59 -19.83 -4.26
N GLU A 49 -8.68 -19.28 -3.74
CA GLU A 49 -9.43 -19.83 -2.60
C GLU A 49 -8.54 -20.12 -1.39
N VAL A 50 -7.65 -19.17 -1.08
CA VAL A 50 -6.70 -19.21 0.05
C VAL A 50 -6.86 -17.96 0.91
N ASN A 51 -6.38 -18.02 2.15
CA ASN A 51 -6.45 -16.92 3.10
C ASN A 51 -5.08 -16.25 3.35
N THR A 52 -3.98 -16.96 3.05
CA THR A 52 -2.63 -16.45 3.28
C THR A 52 -1.69 -16.73 2.12
N VAL A 53 -0.61 -15.94 2.02
CA VAL A 53 0.44 -16.10 1.00
C VAL A 53 1.16 -17.44 1.19
N GLU A 54 1.35 -17.85 2.44
CA GLU A 54 1.95 -19.14 2.80
C GLU A 54 1.06 -20.32 2.37
N GLU A 55 -0.25 -20.19 2.50
CA GLU A 55 -1.21 -21.20 2.05
C GLU A 55 -1.14 -21.37 0.53
N LEU A 56 -1.08 -20.26 -0.22
CA LEU A 56 -0.90 -20.29 -1.67
C LEU A 56 0.41 -21.01 -2.04
N GLU A 57 1.52 -20.61 -1.42
CA GLU A 57 2.84 -21.21 -1.70
C GLU A 57 2.86 -22.71 -1.40
N SER A 58 2.20 -23.17 -0.33
CA SER A 58 2.08 -24.61 -0.02
C SER A 58 1.28 -25.36 -1.08
N LYS A 59 0.09 -24.84 -1.43
CA LYS A 59 -0.80 -25.48 -2.42
C LYS A 59 -0.17 -25.56 -3.81
N ILE A 60 0.63 -24.58 -4.21
CA ILE A 60 1.40 -24.64 -5.47
C ILE A 60 2.45 -25.76 -5.40
N LYS A 61 3.24 -25.82 -4.32
CA LYS A 61 4.30 -26.84 -4.15
C LYS A 61 3.76 -28.27 -4.07
N GLU A 62 2.57 -28.44 -3.50
CA GLU A 62 1.88 -29.72 -3.40
C GLU A 62 1.19 -30.14 -4.72
N GLY A 63 1.16 -29.26 -5.73
CA GLY A 63 0.44 -29.48 -6.98
C GLY A 63 -1.08 -29.44 -6.84
N ALA A 64 -1.59 -28.87 -5.74
CA ALA A 64 -3.02 -28.72 -5.48
C ALA A 64 -3.66 -27.58 -6.28
N ILE A 65 -2.86 -26.60 -6.72
CA ILE A 65 -3.26 -25.49 -7.61
C ILE A 65 -2.36 -25.51 -8.85
N SER A 66 -2.92 -25.10 -10.01
CA SER A 66 -2.15 -24.94 -11.25
C SER A 66 -1.00 -23.94 -11.05
N GLU A 67 0.23 -24.36 -11.36
CA GLU A 67 1.44 -23.54 -11.22
C GLU A 67 1.35 -22.20 -11.96
N HIS A 68 0.70 -22.19 -13.12
CA HIS A 68 0.39 -20.97 -13.86
C HIS A 68 -1.12 -20.67 -13.77
N PRO A 69 -1.54 -19.45 -13.38
CA PRO A 69 -0.74 -18.25 -13.07
C PRO A 69 -0.27 -18.13 -11.60
N ALA A 70 -0.40 -19.19 -10.78
CA ALA A 70 -0.24 -19.08 -9.33
C ALA A 70 1.16 -18.63 -8.85
N TRP A 71 2.24 -19.00 -9.55
CA TRP A 71 3.58 -18.50 -9.21
C TRP A 71 3.73 -16.99 -9.43
N GLU A 72 3.13 -16.44 -10.49
CA GLU A 72 3.16 -14.99 -10.77
C GLU A 72 2.38 -14.23 -9.70
N ASP A 73 1.20 -14.74 -9.36
CA ASP A 73 0.36 -14.20 -8.28
C ASP A 73 1.08 -14.26 -6.92
N LEU A 74 1.84 -15.33 -6.65
CA LEU A 74 2.65 -15.42 -5.42
C LEU A 74 3.77 -14.37 -5.38
N ILE A 75 4.43 -14.11 -6.51
CA ILE A 75 5.45 -13.07 -6.61
C ILE A 75 4.81 -11.69 -6.35
N GLU A 76 3.66 -11.42 -6.96
CA GLU A 76 2.95 -10.17 -6.77
C GLU A 76 2.54 -9.96 -5.30
N LEU A 77 1.98 -11.00 -4.66
CA LEU A 77 1.66 -10.96 -3.23
C LEU A 77 2.88 -10.62 -2.35
N LYS A 78 4.06 -11.16 -2.66
CA LYS A 78 5.30 -10.87 -1.93
C LYS A 78 5.75 -9.42 -2.12
N ASN A 79 5.59 -8.88 -3.33
CA ASN A 79 5.88 -7.48 -3.63
C ASN A 79 4.93 -6.55 -2.87
N ILE A 80 3.62 -6.83 -2.93
CA ILE A 80 2.59 -6.09 -2.19
C ILE A 80 2.91 -6.07 -0.68
N GLU A 81 3.29 -7.19 -0.09
CA GLU A 81 3.63 -7.25 1.33
C GLU A 81 4.90 -6.49 1.70
N ALA A 82 5.90 -6.44 0.80
CA ALA A 82 7.08 -5.62 1.00
C ALA A 82 6.73 -4.12 0.92
N GLU A 83 5.97 -3.71 -0.08
CA GLU A 83 5.57 -2.32 -0.28
C GLU A 83 4.68 -1.79 0.84
N ILE A 84 3.75 -2.61 1.37
CA ILE A 84 2.96 -2.25 2.55
C ILE A 84 3.88 -1.98 3.75
N ARG A 85 4.92 -2.79 3.97
CA ARG A 85 5.86 -2.59 5.09
C ARG A 85 6.66 -1.29 4.94
N GLU A 86 7.08 -0.97 3.71
CA GLU A 86 7.77 0.30 3.41
C GLU A 86 6.85 1.49 3.68
N ILE A 87 5.62 1.49 3.15
CA ILE A 87 4.63 2.55 3.39
C ILE A 87 4.37 2.75 4.89
N GLU A 88 4.24 1.67 5.65
CA GLU A 88 4.07 1.78 7.11
C GLU A 88 5.29 2.38 7.80
N SER A 89 6.51 2.08 7.33
CA SER A 89 7.73 2.66 7.83
C SER A 89 7.82 4.17 7.54
N ASP A 90 7.45 4.57 6.33
CA ASP A 90 7.44 5.96 5.90
C ASP A 90 6.41 6.78 6.69
N ILE A 91 5.21 6.24 6.89
CA ILE A 91 4.18 6.87 7.74
C ILE A 91 4.70 7.05 9.17
N ARG A 92 5.33 6.03 9.77
CA ARG A 92 5.89 6.13 11.12
C ARG A 92 6.98 7.21 11.21
N THR A 93 7.86 7.26 10.22
CA THR A 93 8.94 8.26 10.14
C THR A 93 8.36 9.66 10.04
N LEU A 94 7.38 9.85 9.17
CA LEU A 94 6.71 11.13 8.97
C LEU A 94 5.93 11.57 10.22
N GLN A 95 5.35 10.65 10.98
CA GLN A 95 4.62 10.95 12.21
C GLN A 95 5.53 11.26 13.40
N ALA A 96 6.72 10.65 13.46
CA ALA A 96 7.71 10.88 14.52
C ALA A 96 8.52 12.17 14.35
N ALA A 97 8.62 12.69 13.14
CA ALA A 97 9.19 14.00 12.81
C ALA A 97 8.25 15.15 13.17
#